data_AF-A0A2T0QCK6-F1
#
_entry.id   AF-A0A2T0QCK6-F1
#
_cell.length_a   1.000
_cell.length_b   1.000
_cell.length_c   1.000
_cell.angle_alpha   90.00
_cell.angle_beta   90.00
_cell.angle_gamma   90.00
#
_symmetry.space_group_name_H-M   'P 1'
#
loop_
_entity.id
_entity.type
_entity.pdbx_description
1 polymer ?
#
loop_
_entity_poly.entity_id
_entity_poly.type
_entity_poly.pdbx_seq_one_letter_code
_entity_poly.pdbx_strand_id
1 'polypeptide(L)'
;MMDIENPWLLHFTHVQNLPGIIAQGLLAGSREPDISIDCGEPDIKQRRRHRDVPIEPFGVVADYVPFYFAARSPMLRRIHGGGVRGYEHGQEPLVYLVTRLSRVISLGTPWVATDRNAALATARYTSAAMDIPTHID
;
A
#
# COMPACT_ATOMS: atom_id res chain seq x y z
N MET A 1 13.85 -9.28 15.48
CA MET A 1 13.79 -7.82 15.66
C MET A 1 13.53 -7.22 14.31
N MET A 2 12.53 -6.35 14.18
CA MET A 2 12.19 -5.68 12.92
C MET A 2 13.32 -4.69 12.59
N ASP A 3 13.84 -4.71 11.37
CA ASP A 3 14.84 -3.74 10.91
C ASP A 3 14.11 -2.43 10.61
N ILE A 4 14.02 -1.55 11.62
CA ILE A 4 13.28 -0.28 11.53
C ILE A 4 14.00 0.78 10.71
N GLU A 5 15.32 0.64 10.53
CA GLU A 5 16.12 1.55 9.69
C GLU A 5 15.97 1.19 8.21
N ASN A 6 15.72 -0.08 7.90
CA ASN A 6 15.46 -0.55 6.55
C ASN A 6 14.29 -1.56 6.50
N PRO A 7 13.05 -1.08 6.74
CA PRO A 7 11.91 -1.96 6.89
C PRO A 7 11.53 -2.64 5.58
N TRP A 8 10.90 -3.81 5.73
CA TRP A 8 10.19 -4.46 4.64
C TRP A 8 8.97 -3.63 4.25
N LEU A 9 8.75 -3.50 2.95
CA LEU A 9 7.58 -2.90 2.35
C LEU A 9 6.77 -4.01 1.69
N LEU A 10 5.52 -4.16 2.12
CA LEU A 10 4.65 -5.26 1.73
C LEU A 10 3.42 -4.72 1.00
N HIS A 11 3.17 -5.23 -0.20
CA HIS A 11 1.95 -5.01 -0.97
C HIS A 11 1.33 -6.36 -1.29
N PHE A 12 0.12 -6.64 -0.79
CA PHE A 12 -0.60 -7.84 -1.20
C PHE A 12 -1.54 -7.54 -2.36
N THR A 13 -1.71 -8.53 -3.22
CA THR A 13 -2.63 -8.52 -4.35
C THR A 13 -3.13 -9.94 -4.62
N HIS A 14 -4.18 -10.08 -5.42
CA HIS A 14 -4.62 -11.40 -5.90
C HIS A 14 -3.60 -11.96 -6.92
N VAL A 15 -3.30 -13.25 -6.87
CA VAL A 15 -2.33 -13.90 -7.78
C VAL A 15 -2.66 -13.70 -9.27
N GLN A 16 -3.94 -13.59 -9.63
CA GLN A 16 -4.38 -13.32 -11.01
C GLN A 16 -4.06 -11.90 -11.51
N ASN A 17 -3.61 -10.99 -10.65
CA ASN A 17 -3.15 -9.67 -11.05
C ASN A 17 -1.66 -9.67 -11.46
N LEU A 18 -0.92 -10.75 -11.17
CA LEU A 18 0.52 -10.82 -11.47
C LEU A 18 0.84 -10.64 -12.97
N PRO A 19 0.10 -11.23 -13.93
CA PRO A 19 0.38 -11.01 -15.35
C PRO A 19 0.33 -9.53 -15.75
N GLY A 20 -0.70 -8.79 -15.30
CA GLY A 20 -0.84 -7.36 -15.55
C GLY A 20 0.27 -6.55 -14.90
N ILE A 21 0.61 -6.86 -13.65
CA ILE A 21 1.71 -6.22 -12.91
C ILE A 21 3.07 -6.46 -13.59
N ILE A 22 3.31 -7.66 -14.11
CA ILE A 22 4.55 -7.98 -14.85
C ILE A 22 4.63 -7.19 -16.16
N ALA A 23 3.51 -7.05 -16.86
CA ALA A 23 3.46 -6.36 -18.16
C ALA A 23 3.57 -4.84 -18.04
N GLN A 24 2.94 -4.24 -17.03
CA GLN A 24 2.76 -2.77 -16.94
C GLN A 24 3.46 -2.14 -15.74
N GLY A 25 3.98 -2.97 -14.82
CA GLY A 25 4.44 -2.54 -13.50
C GLY A 25 3.31 -2.48 -12.48
N LEU A 26 3.68 -2.24 -11.22
CA LEU A 26 2.73 -2.02 -10.14
C LEU A 26 2.30 -0.54 -10.15
N LEU A 27 1.07 -0.27 -10.59
CA LEU A 27 0.57 1.09 -10.78
C LEU A 27 -0.33 1.56 -9.63
N ALA A 28 -0.37 2.88 -9.43
CA ALA A 28 -1.25 3.51 -8.45
C ALA A 28 -2.72 3.42 -8.87
N GLY A 29 -3.64 3.51 -7.91
CA GLY A 29 -5.07 3.38 -8.18
C GLY A 29 -5.62 4.45 -9.14
N SER A 30 -5.05 5.66 -9.15
CA SER A 30 -5.43 6.72 -10.09
C SER A 30 -4.96 6.50 -11.52
N ARG A 31 -4.08 5.52 -11.76
CA ARG A 31 -3.60 5.12 -13.09
C ARG A 31 -4.45 4.01 -13.72
N GLU A 32 -5.55 3.63 -13.08
CA GLU A 32 -6.48 2.59 -13.55
C GLU A 32 -5.76 1.31 -13.97
N PRO A 33 -5.01 0.66 -13.06
CA PRO A 33 -4.29 -0.56 -13.37
C PRO A 33 -5.22 -1.65 -13.90
N ASP A 34 -4.71 -2.45 -14.82
CA ASP A 34 -5.35 -3.68 -15.26
C ASP A 34 -5.36 -4.71 -14.11
N ILE A 35 -6.48 -4.75 -13.38
CA ILE A 35 -6.70 -5.62 -12.23
C ILE A 35 -7.77 -6.64 -12.60
N SER A 36 -7.39 -7.92 -12.64
CA SER A 36 -8.31 -9.04 -12.83
C SER A 36 -9.24 -9.24 -11.63
N ILE A 37 -8.69 -9.19 -10.41
CA ILE A 37 -9.44 -9.36 -9.16
C ILE A 37 -9.03 -8.31 -8.13
N ASP A 38 -9.97 -7.44 -7.76
CA ASP A 38 -9.77 -6.41 -6.75
C ASP A 38 -10.08 -6.98 -5.34
N CYS A 39 -9.06 -7.04 -4.50
CA CYS A 39 -9.19 -7.44 -3.09
C CYS A 39 -9.28 -6.24 -2.12
N GLY A 40 -9.34 -5.01 -2.65
CA GLY A 40 -9.47 -3.79 -1.88
C GLY A 40 -10.90 -3.48 -1.47
N GLU A 41 -11.08 -2.84 -0.32
CA GLU A 41 -12.38 -2.32 0.10
C GLU A 41 -12.75 -1.07 -0.73
N PRO A 42 -13.84 -1.09 -1.51
CA PRO A 42 -14.25 0.04 -2.36
C PRO A 42 -14.35 1.38 -1.61
N ASP A 43 -14.91 1.39 -0.40
CA ASP A 43 -15.10 2.65 0.34
C ASP A 43 -13.76 3.23 0.82
N ILE A 44 -12.79 2.38 1.14
CA ILE A 44 -11.42 2.82 1.46
C ILE A 44 -10.76 3.39 0.21
N LYS A 45 -10.89 2.72 -0.95
CA LYS A 45 -10.36 3.22 -2.23
C LYS A 45 -10.97 4.58 -2.59
N GLN A 46 -12.28 4.75 -2.37
CA GLN A 46 -12.96 6.03 -2.61
C GLN A 46 -12.45 7.16 -1.70
N ARG A 47 -12.26 6.89 -0.40
CA ARG A 47 -11.68 7.89 0.51
C ARG A 47 -10.27 8.31 0.09
N ARG A 48 -9.45 7.36 -0.38
CA ARG A 48 -8.07 7.64 -0.82
C ARG A 48 -8.01 8.56 -2.05
N ARG A 49 -9.04 8.55 -2.91
CA ARG A 49 -9.13 9.47 -4.06
C ARG A 49 -9.35 10.94 -3.68
N HIS A 50 -9.72 11.22 -2.42
CA HIS A 50 -10.04 12.56 -1.93
C HIS A 50 -9.20 12.94 -0.70
N ARG A 51 -8.12 12.18 -0.43
CA ARG A 51 -7.23 12.43 0.69
C ARG A 51 -5.93 13.00 0.16
N ASP A 52 -5.74 14.29 0.37
CA ASP A 52 -4.52 14.99 -0.04
C ASP A 52 -3.29 14.46 0.69
N VAL A 53 -2.16 14.47 -0.01
CA VAL A 53 -0.82 14.27 0.56
C VAL A 53 -0.19 15.65 0.72
N PRO A 54 0.04 16.14 1.95
CA PRO A 54 0.42 17.53 2.20
C PRO A 54 1.91 17.83 1.99
N ILE A 55 2.68 16.85 1.52
CA ILE A 55 4.13 16.96 1.26
C ILE A 55 4.44 16.45 -0.14
N GLU A 56 5.57 16.86 -0.71
CA GLU A 56 6.06 16.38 -2.02
C GLU A 56 6.02 14.84 -2.14
N PRO A 57 5.62 14.26 -3.28
CA PRO A 57 5.25 14.92 -4.54
C PRO A 57 3.79 15.45 -4.61
N PHE A 58 3.11 15.57 -3.47
CA PHE A 58 1.70 16.00 -3.37
C PHE A 58 0.72 15.08 -4.12
N GLY A 59 -0.47 15.59 -4.45
CA GLY A 59 -1.57 14.82 -5.02
C GLY A 59 -2.45 14.20 -3.93
N VAL A 60 -3.07 13.07 -4.24
CA VAL A 60 -3.92 12.33 -3.30
C VAL A 60 -3.35 10.94 -3.00
N VAL A 61 -3.77 10.31 -1.91
CA VAL A 61 -3.30 8.95 -1.53
C VAL A 61 -3.51 7.92 -2.65
N ALA A 62 -4.51 8.10 -3.51
CA ALA A 62 -4.73 7.22 -4.67
C ALA A 62 -3.68 7.34 -5.78
N ASP A 63 -2.84 8.38 -5.79
CA ASP A 63 -1.72 8.59 -6.72
C ASP A 63 -0.47 7.79 -6.36
N TYR A 64 -0.49 7.13 -5.20
CA TYR A 64 0.62 6.34 -4.69
C TYR A 64 0.31 4.85 -4.73
N VAL A 65 1.32 4.05 -5.00
CA VAL A 65 1.25 2.60 -4.86
C VAL A 65 1.33 2.25 -3.36
N PRO A 66 0.31 1.59 -2.78
CA PRO A 66 0.29 1.38 -1.34
C PRO A 66 1.22 0.23 -0.92
N PHE A 67 2.15 0.51 -0.01
CA PHE A 67 2.92 -0.50 0.72
C PHE A 67 2.66 -0.36 2.22
N TYR A 68 2.80 -1.47 2.95
CA TYR A 68 2.63 -1.53 4.41
C TYR A 68 3.89 -2.09 5.06
N PHE A 69 4.15 -1.69 6.30
CA PHE A 69 5.29 -2.19 7.08
C PHE A 69 5.01 -3.55 7.74
N ALA A 70 3.74 -3.99 7.81
CA ALA A 70 3.35 -5.24 8.46
C ALA A 70 2.54 -6.16 7.54
N ALA A 71 2.83 -7.47 7.61
CA ALA A 71 2.20 -8.50 6.77
C ALA A 71 0.77 -8.88 7.21
N ARG A 72 0.29 -8.45 8.38
CA ARG A 72 -1.06 -8.77 8.86
C ARG A 72 -1.85 -7.48 9.06
N SER A 73 -2.52 -7.06 8.00
CA SER A 73 -3.30 -5.83 7.99
C SER A 73 -4.74 -6.03 8.50
N PRO A 74 -5.42 -4.96 8.96
CA PRO A 74 -6.87 -5.00 9.21
C PRO A 74 -7.68 -5.46 7.99
N MET A 75 -7.20 -5.18 6.77
CA MET A 75 -7.82 -5.66 5.54
C MET A 75 -7.78 -7.18 5.41
N LEU A 76 -6.66 -7.83 5.76
CA LEU A 76 -6.59 -9.29 5.79
C LEU A 76 -7.62 -9.87 6.76
N ARG A 77 -7.78 -9.29 7.96
CA ARG A 77 -8.82 -9.73 8.90
C ARG A 77 -10.22 -9.60 8.30
N ARG A 78 -10.52 -8.51 7.58
CA ARG A 78 -11.80 -8.35 6.88
C ARG A 78 -12.00 -9.39 5.78
N ILE A 79 -10.97 -9.68 5.00
CA ILE A 79 -11.02 -10.72 3.95
C ILE A 79 -11.30 -12.09 4.57
N HIS A 80 -10.62 -12.45 5.66
CA HIS A 80 -10.84 -13.72 6.35
C HIS A 80 -12.29 -13.89 6.83
N GLY A 81 -12.91 -12.79 7.29
CA GLY A 81 -14.31 -12.79 7.70
C GLY A 81 -15.33 -12.58 6.57
N GLY A 82 -14.93 -12.61 5.30
CA GLY A 82 -15.83 -12.36 4.16
C GLY A 82 -16.41 -10.94 4.12
N GLY A 83 -15.78 -9.99 4.78
CA GLY A 83 -16.32 -8.65 5.01
C GLY A 83 -15.91 -7.61 3.99
N VAL A 84 -15.38 -7.99 2.82
CA VAL A 84 -14.95 -7.07 1.75
C VAL A 84 -15.93 -7.18 0.58
N ARG A 85 -16.63 -6.09 0.26
CA ARG A 85 -17.64 -6.09 -0.81
C ARG A 85 -16.99 -6.39 -2.16
N GLY A 86 -17.49 -7.40 -2.86
CA GLY A 86 -17.02 -7.79 -4.19
C GLY A 86 -15.80 -8.71 -4.19
N TYR A 87 -15.39 -9.23 -3.03
CA TYR A 87 -14.25 -10.15 -2.93
C TYR A 87 -14.56 -11.36 -2.04
N GLU A 88 -14.60 -12.56 -2.64
CA GLU A 88 -15.03 -13.80 -1.98
C GLU A 88 -13.96 -14.91 -1.98
N HIS A 89 -12.74 -14.60 -2.46
CA HIS A 89 -11.70 -15.61 -2.70
C HIS A 89 -10.89 -16.00 -1.44
N GLY A 90 -11.21 -15.43 -0.28
CA GLY A 90 -10.47 -15.67 0.96
C GLY A 90 -9.03 -15.15 0.91
N GLN A 91 -8.16 -15.64 1.80
CA GLN A 91 -6.76 -15.20 1.86
C GLN A 91 -5.81 -16.06 1.03
N GLU A 92 -6.17 -17.31 0.74
CA GLU A 92 -5.33 -18.31 0.07
C GLU A 92 -4.70 -17.80 -1.25
N PRO A 93 -5.41 -17.10 -2.14
CA PRO A 93 -4.84 -16.67 -3.42
C PRO A 93 -4.15 -15.29 -3.36
N LEU A 94 -4.01 -14.71 -2.16
CA LEU A 94 -3.29 -13.46 -1.99
C LEU A 94 -1.78 -13.71 -1.92
N VAL A 95 -1.04 -12.95 -2.70
CA VAL A 95 0.43 -12.98 -2.73
C VAL A 95 0.99 -11.64 -2.29
N TYR A 96 2.16 -11.67 -1.67
CA TYR A 96 2.89 -10.47 -1.28
C TYR A 96 3.99 -10.13 -2.29
N LEU A 97 3.95 -8.90 -2.79
CA LEU A 97 5.09 -8.24 -3.40
C LEU A 97 5.88 -7.56 -2.28
N VAL A 98 7.17 -7.88 -2.19
CA VAL A 98 8.02 -7.49 -1.07
C VAL A 98 9.25 -6.77 -1.59
N THR A 99 9.55 -5.61 -1.01
CA THR A 99 10.79 -4.87 -1.23
C THR A 99 11.28 -4.25 0.07
N ARG A 100 12.40 -3.53 0.04
CA ARG A 100 12.92 -2.77 1.18
C ARG A 100 12.89 -1.27 0.91
N LEU A 101 12.77 -0.48 1.96
CA LEU A 101 12.85 0.98 1.84
C LEU A 101 14.15 1.43 1.16
N SER A 102 15.29 0.82 1.53
CA SER A 102 16.57 1.14 0.90
C SER A 102 16.58 0.90 -0.61
N ARG A 103 15.83 -0.10 -1.10
CA ARG A 103 15.70 -0.36 -2.54
C ARG A 103 14.92 0.75 -3.23
N VAL A 104 13.80 1.20 -2.65
CA VAL A 104 13.02 2.34 -3.17
C VAL A 104 13.87 3.60 -3.26
N ILE A 105 14.62 3.90 -2.18
CA ILE A 105 15.54 5.05 -2.13
C ILE A 105 16.63 4.91 -3.21
N SER A 106 17.25 3.74 -3.35
CA SER A 106 18.32 3.52 -4.33
C SER A 106 17.88 3.68 -5.78
N LEU A 107 16.58 3.52 -6.07
CA LEU A 107 16.00 3.70 -7.39
C LEU A 107 15.64 5.15 -7.69
N GLY A 108 15.77 6.07 -6.72
CA GLY A 108 15.38 7.47 -6.88
C GLY A 108 13.87 7.67 -7.01
N THR A 109 13.06 6.67 -6.64
CA THR A 109 11.61 6.74 -6.72
C THR A 109 11.08 7.66 -5.61
N PRO A 110 10.29 8.70 -5.92
CA PRO A 110 9.63 9.51 -4.90
C PRO A 110 8.74 8.64 -4.01
N TRP A 111 8.79 8.86 -2.69
CA TRP A 111 8.04 8.08 -1.73
C TRP A 111 7.60 8.94 -0.56
N VAL A 112 6.50 8.52 0.06
CA VAL A 112 5.95 9.11 1.28
C VAL A 112 5.51 7.97 2.19
N ALA A 113 5.81 8.08 3.47
CA ALA A 113 5.36 7.17 4.52
C ALA A 113 4.41 7.89 5.48
N THR A 114 3.53 7.12 6.12
CA THR A 114 2.64 7.60 7.18
C THR A 114 2.72 6.74 8.41
N ASP A 115 2.52 7.35 9.59
CA ASP A 115 2.58 6.67 10.90
C ASP A 115 1.36 5.75 11.17
N ARG A 116 0.36 5.80 10.29
CA ARG A 116 -0.88 5.05 10.37
C ARG A 116 -1.51 4.94 8.99
N ASN A 117 -2.75 4.47 8.92
CA ASN A 117 -3.51 4.48 7.67
C ASN A 117 -3.59 5.90 7.10
N ALA A 118 -3.00 6.11 5.92
CA ALA A 118 -2.94 7.40 5.22
C ALA A 118 -4.32 8.02 4.93
N ALA A 119 -5.41 7.25 5.00
CA ALA A 119 -6.77 7.79 4.86
C ALA A 119 -7.26 8.57 6.10
N LEU A 120 -6.58 8.49 7.25
CA LEU A 120 -6.95 9.18 8.49
C LEU A 120 -6.46 10.64 8.49
N ALA A 121 -7.27 11.55 9.01
CA ALA A 121 -6.92 12.98 9.08
C ALA A 121 -5.76 13.27 10.04
N THR A 122 -5.50 12.37 10.99
CA THR A 122 -4.42 12.49 11.97
C THR A 122 -3.12 11.81 11.52
N ALA A 123 -3.04 11.35 10.27
CA ALA A 123 -1.83 10.72 9.75
C ALA A 123 -0.70 11.76 9.67
N ARG A 124 0.47 11.42 10.22
CA ARG A 124 1.69 12.19 10.03
C ARG A 124 2.43 11.62 8.83
N TYR A 125 3.00 12.51 8.01
CA TYR A 125 3.67 12.16 6.77
C TYR A 125 5.17 12.45 6.89
N THR A 126 6.00 11.58 6.30
CA THR A 126 7.43 11.82 6.11
C THR A 126 7.90 11.28 4.76
N SER A 127 8.92 11.92 4.20
CA SER A 127 9.69 11.44 3.05
C SER A 127 11.18 11.30 3.41
N ALA A 128 11.53 11.36 4.70
CA ALA A 128 12.88 11.24 5.21
C ALA A 128 13.07 9.86 5.88
N ALA A 129 14.06 9.10 5.41
CA ALA A 129 14.32 7.75 5.92
C ALA A 129 14.65 7.74 7.42
N MET A 130 15.27 8.82 7.93
CA MET A 130 15.63 8.96 9.34
C MET A 130 14.41 9.08 10.27
N ASP A 131 13.24 9.48 9.75
CA ASP A 131 12.02 9.61 10.55
C ASP A 131 11.25 8.28 10.66
N ILE A 132 11.57 7.30 9.82
CA ILE A 132 10.85 6.02 9.74
C ILE A 132 10.78 5.29 11.09
N PRO A 133 11.85 5.22 11.91
CA PRO A 133 11.77 4.65 13.26
C PRO A 133 10.73 5.30 14.18
N THR A 134 10.27 6.52 13.89
CA THR A 134 9.22 7.21 14.66
C THR A 134 7.81 7.03 14.09
N HIS A 135 7.69 6.33 12.95
CA HIS A 135 6.44 6.09 12.21
C HIS A 135 6.05 4.60 12.18
N ILE A 136 6.89 3.72 12.72
CA ILE A 136 6.65 2.28 12.82
C ILE A 136 6.70 1.91 14.30
N ASP A 137 5.59 1.39 14.83
CA ASP A 137 5.46 0.85 16.18
C ASP A 137 5.96 -0.61 16.29
#